data_AF-A0A537VT69-F1
#
_entry.id   AF-A0A537VT69-F1
#
_cell.length_a   1.000
_cell.length_b   1.000
_cell.length_c   1.000
_cell.angle_alpha   90.00
_cell.angle_beta   90.00
_cell.angle_gamma   90.00
#
_symmetry.space_group_name_H-M   'P 1'
#
loop_
_entity.id
_entity.type
_entity.pdbx_description
1 polymer ?
#
loop_
_entity_poly.entity_id
_entity_poly.type
_entity_poly.pdbx_seq_one_letter_code
_entity_poly.pdbx_strand_id
1 'polypeptide(L)'
;GWLIDGAALVTQHALLGCSYAPYVRAMRRICAEESLHLRHGEDITLELCSGSDSQREMFQDAVNRWWRPIMHFFGPPSNPEKDVLLYWGIKTRSNEDLRQEFFSTYVPKLWALGIEVPDPDLRYDEDAKEWIWGDPGWDEFWEVVKGNGPMTQTRLAWRRAMWDQHAWLRDVFSGIPRAVA
;
A
#
# COMPACT_ATOMS: atom_id res chain seq x y z
N GLY A 1 -5.64 5.48 -4.48
CA GLY A 1 -5.55 6.04 -5.83
C GLY A 1 -4.23 5.68 -6.47
N TRP A 2 -3.27 6.60 -6.50
CA TRP A 2 -2.03 6.35 -7.26
C TRP A 2 -0.91 5.69 -6.46
N LEU A 3 -0.27 6.42 -5.53
CA LEU A 3 0.92 5.90 -4.84
C LEU A 3 0.62 4.77 -3.84
N ILE A 4 -0.44 4.90 -3.04
CA ILE A 4 -0.83 3.86 -2.06
C ILE A 4 -1.29 2.58 -2.77
N ASP A 5 -2.17 2.69 -3.77
CA ASP A 5 -2.64 1.51 -4.50
C ASP A 5 -1.51 0.95 -5.38
N GLY A 6 -0.57 1.79 -5.82
CA GLY A 6 0.65 1.37 -6.49
C GLY A 6 1.54 0.50 -5.61
N ALA A 7 1.78 0.93 -4.38
CA ALA A 7 2.47 0.12 -3.37
C ALA A 7 1.71 -1.18 -3.08
N ALA A 8 0.38 -1.10 -2.94
CA ALA A 8 -0.47 -2.28 -2.77
C ALA A 8 -0.35 -3.24 -3.98
N LEU A 9 -0.38 -2.74 -5.21
CA LEU A 9 -0.29 -3.56 -6.41
C LEU A 9 1.06 -4.25 -6.52
N VAL A 10 2.18 -3.57 -6.19
CA VAL A 10 3.51 -4.21 -6.12
C VAL A 10 3.50 -5.39 -5.14
N THR A 11 2.99 -5.19 -3.92
CA THR A 11 2.92 -6.25 -2.91
C THR A 11 1.98 -7.39 -3.32
N GLN A 12 0.80 -7.07 -3.85
CA GLN A 12 -0.21 -8.06 -4.25
C GLN A 12 0.22 -8.85 -5.49
N HIS A 13 0.86 -8.20 -6.46
CA HIS A 13 1.35 -8.85 -7.66
C HIS A 13 2.46 -9.86 -7.32
N ALA A 14 3.34 -9.55 -6.36
CA ALA A 14 4.33 -10.51 -5.88
C ALA A 14 3.70 -11.79 -5.29
N LEU A 15 2.51 -11.69 -4.69
CA LEU A 15 1.76 -12.83 -4.14
C LEU A 15 1.16 -13.74 -5.23
N LEU A 16 1.18 -13.36 -6.50
CA LEU A 16 0.79 -14.27 -7.59
C LEU A 16 1.74 -15.47 -7.73
N GLY A 17 2.97 -15.34 -7.21
CA GLY A 17 3.94 -16.44 -7.12
C GLY A 17 3.86 -17.26 -5.83
N CYS A 18 2.90 -16.96 -4.93
CA CYS A 18 2.76 -17.62 -3.63
C CYS A 18 2.54 -19.14 -3.77
N SER A 19 3.07 -19.92 -2.82
CA SER A 19 2.95 -21.38 -2.76
C SER A 19 1.51 -21.86 -2.48
N TYR A 20 0.64 -21.00 -1.94
CA TYR A 20 -0.74 -21.35 -1.59
C TYR A 20 -1.75 -20.96 -2.68
N ALA A 21 -2.13 -21.94 -3.50
CA ALA A 21 -2.95 -21.73 -4.70
C ALA A 21 -4.31 -21.02 -4.49
N PRO A 22 -5.08 -21.24 -3.41
CA PRO A 22 -6.29 -20.46 -3.15
C PRO A 22 -6.03 -18.96 -3.04
N TYR A 23 -4.91 -18.57 -2.42
CA TYR A 23 -4.55 -17.17 -2.30
C TYR A 23 -4.17 -16.57 -3.66
N VAL A 24 -3.37 -17.30 -4.45
CA VAL A 24 -3.03 -16.90 -5.83
C VAL A 24 -4.28 -16.68 -6.68
N ARG A 25 -5.27 -17.58 -6.61
CA ARG A 25 -6.53 -17.43 -7.36
C ARG A 25 -7.30 -16.17 -6.98
N ALA A 26 -7.34 -15.83 -5.69
CA ALA A 26 -7.96 -14.59 -5.23
C ALA A 26 -7.17 -13.36 -5.72
N MET A 27 -5.84 -13.38 -5.60
CA MET A 27 -4.96 -12.29 -6.04
C MET A 27 -5.07 -12.03 -7.54
N ARG A 28 -5.21 -13.06 -8.39
CA ARG A 28 -5.40 -12.87 -9.85
C ARG A 28 -6.59 -11.97 -10.17
N ARG A 29 -7.68 -12.13 -9.43
CA ARG A 29 -8.88 -11.30 -9.60
C ARG A 29 -8.68 -9.91 -9.01
N ILE A 30 -8.15 -9.83 -7.78
CA ILE A 30 -7.91 -8.57 -7.08
C ILE A 30 -6.95 -7.68 -7.88
N CYS A 31 -5.79 -8.18 -8.30
CA CYS A 31 -4.83 -7.39 -9.09
C CYS A 31 -5.42 -6.88 -10.42
N ALA A 32 -6.30 -7.66 -11.06
CA ALA A 32 -6.97 -7.23 -12.29
C ALA A 32 -7.93 -6.05 -12.03
N GLU A 33 -8.72 -6.13 -10.95
CA GLU A 33 -9.66 -5.08 -10.54
C GLU A 33 -8.92 -3.82 -10.04
N GLU A 34 -7.91 -3.99 -9.18
CA GLU A 34 -7.11 -2.88 -8.60
C GLU A 34 -6.33 -2.09 -9.66
N SER A 35 -5.96 -2.71 -10.79
CA SER A 35 -5.32 -2.01 -11.91
C SER A 35 -6.19 -0.89 -12.51
N LEU A 36 -7.52 -0.96 -12.35
CA LEU A 36 -8.44 0.10 -12.75
C LEU A 36 -8.39 1.28 -11.78
N HIS A 37 -8.38 1.00 -10.48
CA HIS A 37 -8.29 2.03 -9.43
C HIS A 37 -6.95 2.78 -9.50
N LEU A 38 -5.86 2.05 -9.78
CA LEU A 38 -4.55 2.66 -9.97
C LEU A 38 -4.54 3.63 -11.15
N ARG A 39 -5.06 3.22 -12.31
CA ARG A 39 -5.14 4.08 -13.50
C ARG A 39 -5.99 5.33 -13.25
N HIS A 40 -7.14 5.15 -12.61
CA HIS A 40 -7.98 6.29 -12.24
C HIS A 40 -7.26 7.26 -11.29
N GLY A 41 -6.50 6.75 -10.32
CA GLY A 41 -5.66 7.57 -9.44
C GLY A 41 -4.55 8.30 -10.18
N GLU A 42 -3.94 7.68 -11.18
CA GLU A 42 -2.93 8.30 -12.05
C GLU A 42 -3.56 9.44 -12.87
N ASP A 43 -4.73 9.21 -13.49
CA ASP A 43 -5.44 10.25 -14.26
C ASP A 43 -5.77 11.48 -13.41
N ILE A 44 -6.29 11.29 -12.19
CA ILE A 44 -6.55 12.40 -11.25
C ILE A 44 -5.27 13.16 -10.92
N THR A 45 -4.17 12.42 -10.72
CA THR A 45 -2.88 13.03 -10.39
C THR A 45 -2.35 13.86 -11.57
N LEU A 46 -2.46 13.33 -12.79
CA LEU A 46 -2.05 14.03 -14.00
C LEU A 46 -2.85 15.32 -14.20
N GLU A 47 -4.16 15.28 -13.94
CA GLU A 47 -5.03 16.47 -14.00
C GLU A 47 -4.61 17.52 -12.97
N LEU A 48 -4.34 17.12 -11.70
CA LEU A 48 -3.88 18.05 -10.66
C LEU A 48 -2.52 18.66 -11.00
N CYS A 49 -1.57 17.85 -11.44
CA CYS A 49 -0.20 18.29 -11.76
C CYS A 49 -0.13 19.15 -13.03
N SER A 50 -1.09 19.00 -13.95
CA SER A 50 -1.19 19.79 -15.19
C SER A 50 -2.10 21.03 -15.05
N GLY A 51 -2.73 21.19 -13.90
CA GLY A 51 -3.66 22.28 -13.60
C GLY A 51 -2.97 23.55 -13.09
N SER A 52 -3.61 24.26 -12.17
CA SER A 52 -3.05 25.45 -11.53
C SER A 52 -1.93 25.11 -10.54
N ASP A 53 -1.09 26.11 -10.23
CA ASP A 53 -0.04 25.96 -9.20
C ASP A 53 -0.61 25.47 -7.87
N SER A 54 -1.79 25.96 -7.46
CA SER A 54 -2.47 25.49 -6.25
C SER A 54 -2.91 24.02 -6.30
N GLN A 55 -3.29 23.49 -7.48
CA GLN A 55 -3.64 22.08 -7.64
C GLN A 55 -2.38 21.20 -7.59
N ARG A 56 -1.28 21.68 -8.19
CA ARG A 56 0.02 21.04 -8.12
C ARG A 56 0.56 21.01 -6.68
N GLU A 57 0.48 22.12 -5.96
CA GLU A 57 0.86 22.22 -4.54
C GLU A 57 0.00 21.31 -3.66
N MET A 58 -1.29 21.16 -3.95
CA MET A 58 -2.16 20.22 -3.24
C MET A 58 -1.69 18.78 -3.39
N PHE A 59 -1.24 18.39 -4.59
CA PHE A 59 -0.68 17.07 -4.79
C PHE A 59 0.69 16.92 -4.12
N GLN A 60 1.57 17.93 -4.20
CA GLN A 60 2.85 17.94 -3.49
C GLN A 60 2.68 17.76 -1.98
N ASP A 61 1.75 18.49 -1.36
CA ASP A 61 1.42 18.34 0.07
C ASP A 61 0.90 16.92 0.39
N ALA A 62 0.12 16.32 -0.51
CA ALA A 62 -0.31 14.94 -0.35
C ALA A 62 0.87 13.97 -0.37
N VAL A 63 1.83 14.13 -1.30
CA VAL A 63 3.05 13.32 -1.34
C VAL A 63 3.86 13.50 -0.05
N ASN A 64 4.03 14.74 0.42
CA ASN A 64 4.75 15.07 1.66
C ASN A 64 4.18 14.31 2.87
N ARG A 65 2.84 14.27 3.00
CA ARG A 65 2.17 13.58 4.10
C ARG A 65 2.17 12.05 3.98
N TRP A 66 2.04 11.53 2.76
CA TRP A 66 1.81 10.11 2.54
C TRP A 66 3.07 9.29 2.26
N TRP A 67 4.20 9.92 1.94
CA TRP A 67 5.44 9.21 1.63
C TRP A 67 5.90 8.26 2.75
N ARG A 68 6.00 8.76 3.99
CA ARG A 68 6.41 7.95 5.14
C ARG A 68 5.46 6.76 5.39
N PRO A 69 4.12 6.94 5.43
CA PRO A 69 3.18 5.82 5.46
C PRO A 69 3.35 4.79 4.34
N ILE A 70 3.72 5.21 3.11
CA ILE A 70 4.01 4.28 2.02
C ILE A 70 5.28 3.46 2.31
N MET A 71 6.32 4.07 2.88
CA MET A 71 7.54 3.34 3.26
C MET A 71 7.26 2.28 4.32
N HIS A 72 6.41 2.63 5.30
CA HIS A 72 5.89 1.74 6.33
C HIS A 72 4.99 0.62 5.78
N PHE A 73 4.28 0.86 4.67
CA PHE A 73 3.34 -0.09 4.07
C PHE A 73 4.02 -1.41 3.67
N PHE A 74 5.25 -1.35 3.14
CA PHE A 74 6.01 -2.55 2.78
C PHE A 74 6.49 -3.36 4.01
N GLY A 75 6.41 -2.78 5.22
CA GLY A 75 6.90 -3.38 6.46
C GLY A 75 8.37 -3.10 6.73
N PRO A 76 8.88 -3.48 7.93
CA PRO A 76 10.28 -3.29 8.32
C PRO A 76 11.23 -4.17 7.50
N PRO A 77 12.55 -3.96 7.59
CA PRO A 77 13.53 -4.81 6.92
C PRO A 77 13.30 -6.29 7.20
N SER A 78 13.23 -7.07 6.11
CA SER A 78 13.07 -8.52 6.19
C SER A 78 14.36 -9.14 6.72
N ASN A 79 14.23 -10.15 7.57
CA ASN A 79 15.34 -11.05 7.89
C ASN A 79 15.06 -12.41 7.22
N PRO A 80 15.61 -12.68 6.02
CA PRO A 80 15.29 -13.90 5.27
C PRO A 80 15.52 -15.19 6.06
N GLU A 81 16.51 -15.22 6.95
CA GLU A 81 16.81 -16.41 7.78
C GLU A 81 15.72 -16.68 8.84
N LYS A 82 14.95 -15.67 9.21
CA LYS A 82 13.91 -15.75 10.25
C LYS A 82 12.49 -15.54 9.70
N ASP A 83 12.34 -15.20 8.43
CA ASP A 83 11.05 -14.95 7.79
C ASP A 83 10.44 -16.28 7.32
N VAL A 84 9.57 -16.83 8.16
CA VAL A 84 8.89 -18.10 7.88
C VAL A 84 7.97 -18.02 6.64
N LEU A 85 7.48 -16.83 6.28
CA LEU A 85 6.64 -16.64 5.11
C LEU A 85 7.46 -16.73 3.82
N LEU A 86 8.70 -16.24 3.84
CA LEU A 86 9.67 -16.47 2.76
C LEU A 86 10.03 -17.95 2.67
N TYR A 87 10.32 -18.62 3.80
CA TYR A 87 10.65 -20.04 3.82
C TYR A 87 9.55 -20.93 3.21
N TRP A 88 8.28 -20.68 3.55
CA TRP A 88 7.15 -21.41 2.97
C TRP A 88 6.71 -20.91 1.59
N GLY A 89 7.34 -19.87 1.06
CA GLY A 89 6.97 -19.26 -0.22
C GLY A 89 5.58 -18.61 -0.21
N ILE A 90 5.05 -18.25 0.97
CA ILE A 90 3.82 -17.45 1.08
C ILE A 90 4.11 -16.01 0.65
N LYS A 91 5.20 -15.46 1.19
CA LYS A 91 5.86 -14.27 0.67
C LYS A 91 6.93 -14.75 -0.30
N THR A 92 6.99 -14.16 -1.48
CA THR A 92 7.89 -14.60 -2.57
C THR A 92 9.14 -13.73 -2.70
N ARG A 93 9.11 -12.52 -2.12
CA ARG A 93 10.13 -11.47 -2.21
C ARG A 93 10.21 -10.71 -0.90
N SER A 94 11.39 -10.19 -0.55
CA SER A 94 11.59 -9.42 0.68
C SER A 94 10.83 -8.08 0.64
N ASN A 95 10.63 -7.46 1.81
CA ASN A 95 10.03 -6.13 1.90
C ASN A 95 10.88 -5.08 1.14
N GLU A 96 12.20 -5.26 1.18
CA GLU A 96 13.19 -4.44 0.48
C GLU A 96 13.04 -4.58 -1.04
N ASP A 97 12.94 -5.80 -1.57
CA ASP A 97 12.76 -6.03 -3.01
C ASP A 97 11.50 -5.34 -3.55
N LEU A 98 10.41 -5.36 -2.76
CA LEU A 98 9.14 -4.73 -3.12
C LEU A 98 9.25 -3.20 -3.05
N ARG A 99 9.97 -2.66 -2.07
CA ARG A 99 10.21 -1.23 -1.96
C ARG A 99 11.09 -0.71 -3.10
N GLN A 100 12.14 -1.46 -3.48
CA GLN A 100 13.01 -1.13 -4.63
C GLN A 100 12.24 -1.09 -5.96
N GLU A 101 11.32 -2.04 -6.17
CA GLU A 101 10.42 -2.01 -7.33
C GLU A 101 9.50 -0.79 -7.33
N PHE A 102 8.93 -0.45 -6.16
CA PHE A 102 8.11 0.73 -6.02
C PHE A 102 8.91 2.01 -6.36
N PHE A 103 10.12 2.16 -5.83
CA PHE A 103 10.97 3.32 -6.16
C PHE A 103 11.28 3.39 -7.64
N SER A 104 11.71 2.28 -8.24
CA SER A 104 12.03 2.21 -9.67
C SER A 104 10.83 2.55 -10.56
N THR A 105 9.62 2.30 -10.07
CA THR A 105 8.38 2.58 -10.82
C THR A 105 7.89 4.01 -10.62
N TYR A 106 7.87 4.51 -9.38
CA TYR A 106 7.13 5.73 -9.03
C TYR A 106 8.01 6.96 -8.81
N VAL A 107 9.27 6.82 -8.40
CA VAL A 107 10.15 7.97 -8.19
C VAL A 107 10.44 8.70 -9.51
N PRO A 108 10.82 8.01 -10.62
CA PRO A 108 10.98 8.69 -11.91
C PRO A 108 9.70 9.36 -12.41
N LYS A 109 8.53 8.75 -12.15
CA LYS A 109 7.23 9.32 -12.53
C LYS A 109 6.91 10.60 -11.74
N LEU A 110 7.16 10.62 -10.44
CA LEU A 110 6.98 11.82 -9.61
C LEU A 110 7.90 12.94 -10.08
N TRP A 111 9.19 12.64 -10.31
CA TRP A 111 10.16 13.61 -10.81
C TRP A 111 9.83 14.13 -12.21
N ALA A 112 9.28 13.29 -13.10
CA ALA A 112 8.81 13.72 -14.41
C ALA A 112 7.63 14.71 -14.33
N LEU A 113 6.81 14.63 -13.28
CA LEU A 113 5.76 15.61 -12.95
C LEU A 113 6.32 16.82 -12.16
N GLY A 114 7.62 16.83 -11.88
CA GLY A 114 8.32 17.79 -11.04
C GLY A 114 7.92 17.75 -9.57
N ILE A 115 7.31 16.67 -9.11
CA ILE A 115 6.89 16.49 -7.72
C ILE A 115 8.10 15.98 -6.94
N GLU A 116 8.44 16.72 -5.89
CA GLU A 116 9.53 16.37 -5.00
C GLU A 116 9.13 15.23 -4.08
N VAL A 117 10.07 14.34 -3.80
CA VAL A 117 9.88 13.26 -2.83
C VAL A 117 10.49 13.73 -1.50
N PRO A 118 9.75 13.66 -0.37
CA PRO A 118 10.21 14.16 0.92
C PRO A 118 11.21 13.20 1.60
N ASP A 119 12.29 12.86 0.89
CA ASP A 119 13.38 12.01 1.36
C ASP A 119 14.71 12.55 0.78
N PRO A 120 15.49 13.32 1.57
CA PRO A 120 16.75 13.92 1.12
C PRO A 120 17.83 12.91 0.73
N ASP A 121 17.75 11.68 1.26
CA ASP A 121 18.74 10.63 0.98
C ASP A 121 18.38 9.85 -0.30
N LEU A 122 17.17 10.05 -0.84
CA LEU A 122 16.66 9.30 -1.96
C LEU A 122 17.44 9.57 -3.25
N ARG A 123 18.12 8.53 -3.74
CA ARG A 123 18.83 8.56 -5.03
C ARG A 123 19.02 7.15 -5.55
N TYR A 124 19.15 7.03 -6.86
CA TYR A 124 19.55 5.78 -7.49
C TYR A 124 21.08 5.67 -7.52
N ASP A 125 21.61 4.55 -7.02
CA ASP A 125 23.02 4.19 -7.08
C ASP A 125 23.23 3.27 -8.30
N GLU A 126 23.91 3.77 -9.33
CA GLU A 126 24.16 3.05 -10.58
C GLU A 126 25.10 1.85 -10.40
N ASP A 127 26.05 1.94 -9.46
CA ASP A 127 27.03 0.87 -9.22
C ASP A 127 26.38 -0.30 -8.46
N ALA A 128 25.58 0.02 -7.44
CA ALA A 128 24.81 -0.96 -6.67
C ALA A 128 23.54 -1.44 -7.40
N LYS A 129 23.04 -0.67 -8.37
CA LYS A 129 21.75 -0.87 -9.05
C LYS A 129 20.56 -0.87 -8.10
N GLU A 130 20.62 -0.01 -7.09
CA GLU A 130 19.63 0.07 -6.03
C GLU A 130 19.33 1.54 -5.68
N TRP A 131 18.12 1.80 -5.21
CA TRP A 131 17.76 3.06 -4.60
C TRP A 131 18.26 3.12 -3.16
N ILE A 132 19.05 4.15 -2.87
CA ILE A 132 19.36 4.57 -1.51
C ILE A 132 18.21 5.47 -1.04
N TRP A 133 17.76 5.31 0.20
CA TRP A 133 16.63 6.04 0.78
C TRP A 133 16.83 6.19 2.30
N GLY A 134 16.19 7.19 2.89
CA GLY A 134 16.37 7.53 4.30
C GLY A 134 15.64 6.60 5.27
N ASP A 135 15.98 6.67 6.56
CA ASP A 135 15.23 5.96 7.60
C ASP A 135 13.81 6.56 7.73
N PRO A 136 12.73 5.78 7.52
CA PRO A 136 11.36 6.26 7.65
C PRO A 136 10.92 6.38 9.12
N GLY A 137 11.83 6.21 10.08
CA GLY A 137 11.59 6.25 11.52
C GLY A 137 10.61 5.17 11.97
N TRP A 138 11.13 3.97 12.19
CA TRP A 138 10.37 2.76 12.51
C TRP A 138 9.62 2.79 13.85
N ASP A 139 9.94 3.70 14.75
CA ASP A 139 9.19 3.86 16.01
C ASP A 139 7.73 4.24 15.75
N GLU A 140 7.48 5.14 14.81
CA GLU A 140 6.10 5.49 14.41
C GLU A 140 5.37 4.28 13.83
N PHE A 141 6.04 3.49 12.98
CA PHE A 141 5.48 2.27 12.42
C PHE A 141 4.98 1.33 13.53
N TRP A 142 5.81 1.09 14.55
CA TRP A 142 5.43 0.19 15.64
C TRP A 142 4.31 0.75 16.51
N GLU A 143 4.24 2.06 16.72
CA GLU A 143 3.10 2.67 17.41
C GLU A 143 1.80 2.55 16.61
N VAL A 144 1.85 2.75 15.30
CA VAL A 144 0.68 2.54 14.43
C VAL A 144 0.22 1.08 14.46
N VAL A 145 1.13 0.11 14.37
CA VAL A 145 0.84 -1.33 14.43
C VAL A 145 0.22 -1.75 15.76
N LYS A 146 0.67 -1.17 16.88
CA LYS A 146 0.08 -1.40 18.21
C LYS A 146 -1.31 -0.78 18.38
N GLY A 147 -1.75 0.04 17.42
CA GLY A 147 -3.05 0.70 17.43
C GLY A 147 -3.05 2.13 17.97
N ASN A 148 -1.87 2.75 18.07
CA ASN A 148 -1.69 4.13 18.53
C ASN A 148 -1.51 5.13 17.37
N GLY A 149 -1.90 4.74 16.16
CA GLY A 149 -1.88 5.62 14.99
C GLY A 149 -2.94 6.72 15.03
N PRO A 150 -2.77 7.79 14.23
CA PRO A 150 -3.57 9.02 14.33
C PRO A 150 -5.08 8.79 14.10
N MET A 151 -5.43 7.79 13.28
CA MET A 151 -6.82 7.47 12.96
C MET A 151 -7.28 6.13 13.55
N THR A 152 -6.44 5.40 14.30
CA THR A 152 -6.75 4.01 14.67
C THR A 152 -8.01 3.90 15.52
N GLN A 153 -8.13 4.72 16.57
CA GLN A 153 -9.31 4.70 17.43
C GLN A 153 -10.59 5.03 16.66
N THR A 154 -10.55 6.05 15.80
CA THR A 154 -11.68 6.43 14.93
C THR A 154 -12.07 5.29 13.98
N ARG A 155 -11.10 4.67 13.31
CA ARG A 155 -11.36 3.56 12.37
C ARG A 155 -11.97 2.35 13.07
N LEU A 156 -11.45 1.96 14.23
CA LEU A 156 -11.99 0.84 15.02
C LEU A 156 -13.37 1.17 15.60
N ALA A 157 -13.58 2.39 16.10
CA ALA A 157 -14.88 2.85 16.59
C ALA A 157 -15.94 2.79 15.48
N TRP A 158 -15.63 3.29 14.28
CA TRP A 158 -16.55 3.21 13.14
C TRP A 158 -16.82 1.76 12.71
N ARG A 159 -15.79 0.90 12.69
CA ARG A 159 -16.01 -0.51 12.34
C ARG A 159 -16.94 -1.21 13.34
N ARG A 160 -16.75 -0.96 14.65
CA ARG A 160 -17.63 -1.47 15.72
C ARG A 160 -19.04 -0.93 15.56
N ALA A 161 -19.19 0.39 15.44
CA ALA A 161 -20.50 1.02 15.28
C ALA A 161 -21.26 0.47 14.06
N MET A 162 -20.59 0.32 12.90
CA MET A 162 -21.21 -0.27 11.71
C MET A 162 -21.57 -1.74 11.93
N TRP A 163 -20.74 -2.51 12.62
CA TRP A 163 -21.08 -3.89 12.96
C TRP A 163 -22.32 -3.94 13.87
N ASP A 164 -22.33 -3.20 14.96
CA ASP A 164 -23.38 -3.24 15.98
C ASP A 164 -24.71 -2.70 15.44
N GLN A 165 -24.68 -1.59 14.71
CA GLN A 165 -25.87 -0.98 14.11
C GLN A 165 -26.59 -1.93 13.13
N HIS A 166 -25.85 -2.78 12.45
CA HIS A 166 -26.38 -3.74 11.47
C HIS A 166 -26.52 -5.16 12.04
N ALA A 167 -26.50 -5.34 13.37
CA ALA A 167 -26.67 -6.65 14.00
C ALA A 167 -27.99 -7.32 13.61
N TRP A 168 -29.09 -6.57 13.60
CA TRP A 168 -30.41 -7.08 13.26
C TRP A 168 -30.48 -7.72 11.86
N LEU A 169 -29.73 -7.19 10.87
CA LEU A 169 -29.67 -7.79 9.54
C LEU A 169 -29.06 -9.19 9.62
N ARG A 170 -27.93 -9.32 10.34
CA ARG A 170 -27.26 -10.61 10.49
C ARG A 170 -28.16 -11.60 11.23
N ASP A 171 -28.89 -11.14 12.23
CA ASP A 171 -29.84 -11.98 12.97
C ASP A 171 -30.96 -12.49 12.05
N VAL A 172 -31.56 -11.60 11.24
CA VAL A 172 -32.58 -11.99 10.25
C VAL A 172 -32.04 -13.01 9.25
N PHE A 173 -30.86 -12.77 8.66
CA PHE A 173 -30.28 -13.67 7.67
C PHE A 173 -29.72 -14.97 8.26
N SER A 174 -29.35 -15.00 9.55
CA SER A 174 -28.90 -16.23 10.22
C SER A 174 -29.98 -17.31 10.30
N GLY A 175 -31.26 -16.90 10.31
CA GLY A 175 -32.41 -17.79 10.32
C GLY A 175 -32.84 -18.31 8.95
N ILE A 176 -32.25 -17.83 7.85
CA ILE A 176 -32.61 -18.25 6.49
C ILE A 176 -31.74 -19.45 6.08
N PRO A 177 -32.34 -20.62 5.76
CA PRO A 177 -31.58 -21.78 5.31
C PRO A 177 -30.79 -21.47 4.04
N ARG A 178 -29.51 -21.87 4.00
CA ARG A 178 -28.56 -21.62 2.90
C ARG A 178 -29.01 -22.10 1.51
N ALA A 179 -30.04 -22.94 1.42
CA ALA A 179 -30.54 -23.48 0.16
C ALA A 179 -31.43 -22.51 -0.65
N VAL A 180 -31.76 -21.33 -0.09
CA VAL A 180 -32.67 -20.35 -0.70
C VAL A 180 -31.95 -19.02 -1.05
N ALA A 181 -30.64 -18.95 -0.87
CA ALA A 181 -29.82 -17.75 -1.11
C ALA A 181 -28.87 -17.93 -2.31
#